data_AF-A0A7C1I6J9-F1
#
_entry.id   AF-A0A7C1I6J9-F1
#
_cell.length_a   1.000
_cell.length_b   1.000
_cell.length_c   1.000
_cell.angle_alpha   90.00
_cell.angle_beta   90.00
_cell.angle_gamma   90.00
#
_symmetry.space_group_name_H-M   'P 1'
#
loop_
_entity.id
_entity.type
_entity.pdbx_description
1 polymer ?
#
loop_
_entity_poly.entity_id
_entity_poly.type
_entity_poly.pdbx_seq_one_letter_code
_entity_poly.pdbx_strand_id
1 'polypeptide(L)' 'MFVAREFDGIPNETEEARPFWVHKDAVPLDRMWPDDEFWLHHVLNGKKIYGRFDFREWKLVKHKVRLLEDLDGV' A
#
# COMPACT_ATOMS: atom_id res chain seq x y z
N MET A 1 -3.90 -2.09 8.04
CA MET A 1 -2.92 -1.19 7.42
C MET A 1 -2.38 -0.25 8.47
N PHE A 2 -1.06 -0.13 8.57
CA PHE A 2 -0.37 0.70 9.55
C PHE A 2 0.59 1.65 8.83
N VAL A 3 0.72 2.87 9.34
CA VAL A 3 1.65 3.89 8.84
C VAL A 3 2.39 4.45 10.04
N ALA A 4 3.72 4.44 9.97
CA ALA A 4 4.58 5.10 10.96
C ALA A 4 5.20 6.36 10.32
N ARG A 5 5.34 7.42 11.12
CA ARG A 5 6.02 8.66 10.70
C ARG A 5 7.42 8.79 11.28
N GLU A 6 7.71 7.97 12.29
CA GLU A 6 8.95 7.97 13.04
C GLU A 6 9.41 6.52 13.19
N PHE A 7 10.71 6.31 13.11
CA PHE A 7 11.39 5.05 13.36
C PHE A 7 12.77 5.35 13.94
N ASP A 8 13.33 4.37 14.64
CA ASP A 8 14.70 4.44 15.17
C ASP A 8 15.58 3.37 14.53
N GLY A 9 16.90 3.63 14.46
CA GLY A 9 17.88 2.75 13.84
C GLY A 9 18.02 2.94 12.32
N ILE A 10 18.68 1.98 11.67
CA ILE A 10 18.97 1.99 10.24
C ILE A 10 18.35 0.74 9.60
N PRO A 11 17.56 0.86 8.51
CA PRO A 11 17.07 -0.30 7.77
C PRO A 11 18.25 -1.11 7.19
N ASN A 12 18.23 -2.42 7.40
CA ASN A 12 19.28 -3.33 6.93
C ASN A 12 18.67 -4.49 6.13
N GLU A 13 19.44 -5.01 5.18
CA GLU A 13 19.08 -6.17 4.36
C GLU A 13 19.06 -7.46 5.20
N THR A 14 18.11 -8.32 4.90
CA THR A 14 17.94 -9.66 5.48
C THR A 14 17.81 -10.69 4.35
N GLU A 15 17.74 -11.98 4.70
CA GLU A 15 17.46 -13.05 3.73
C GLU A 15 16.12 -12.84 2.99
N GLU A 16 15.15 -12.22 3.66
CA GLU A 16 13.79 -12.02 3.12
C GLU A 16 13.64 -10.70 2.35
N ALA A 17 14.33 -9.64 2.78
CA ALA A 17 14.03 -8.29 2.29
C ALA A 17 15.27 -7.39 2.21
N ARG A 18 15.29 -6.57 1.15
CA ARG A 18 16.28 -5.50 0.95
C ARG A 18 15.58 -4.14 0.98
N PRO A 19 15.59 -3.43 2.12
CA PRO A 19 14.88 -2.16 2.24
C PRO A 19 15.56 -1.07 1.40
N PHE A 20 14.75 -0.18 0.83
CA PHE A 20 15.23 1.01 0.12
C PHE A 20 14.24 2.16 0.30
N TRP A 21 14.75 3.38 0.17
CA TRP A 21 13.94 4.59 0.21
C TRP A 21 13.58 5.04 -1.20
N VAL A 22 12.34 5.49 -1.37
CA VAL A 22 11.82 6.03 -2.62
C VAL A 22 10.92 7.22 -2.30
N HIS A 23 10.93 8.23 -3.17
CA HIS A 23 10.01 9.36 -3.04
C HIS A 23 8.57 8.83 -3.18
N LYS A 24 7.63 9.32 -2.36
CA LYS A 24 6.24 8.82 -2.34
C LYS A 24 5.54 8.91 -3.71
N ASP A 25 5.96 9.85 -4.56
CA ASP A 25 5.41 10.07 -5.91
C ASP A 25 6.16 9.30 -7.00
N ALA A 26 7.19 8.51 -6.62
CA ALA A 26 8.05 7.74 -7.52
C ALA A 26 8.08 6.25 -7.16
N VAL A 27 7.09 5.77 -6.41
CA VAL A 27 6.96 4.36 -6.04
C VAL A 27 6.88 3.49 -7.31
N PRO A 28 7.71 2.44 -7.46
CA PRO A 28 7.79 1.63 -8.67
C PRO A 28 6.64 0.60 -8.72
N LEU A 29 5.41 1.08 -8.88
CA LEU A 29 4.19 0.25 -8.84
C LEU A 29 4.19 -0.87 -9.90
N ASP A 30 4.88 -0.66 -11.03
CA ASP A 30 5.07 -1.65 -12.10
C ASP A 30 5.85 -2.90 -11.67
N ARG A 31 6.57 -2.81 -10.54
CA ARG A 31 7.36 -3.90 -9.94
C ARG A 31 6.77 -4.41 -8.64
N MET A 32 5.57 -3.97 -8.30
CA MET A 32 4.87 -4.29 -7.06
C MET A 32 3.69 -5.20 -7.34
N TRP A 33 2.94 -5.54 -6.29
CA TRP A 33 1.72 -6.30 -6.48
C TRP A 33 0.67 -5.47 -7.23
N PRO A 34 -0.13 -6.08 -8.13
CA PRO A 34 -1.12 -5.34 -8.91
C PRO A 34 -2.16 -4.57 -8.07
N ASP A 35 -2.42 -5.00 -6.83
CA ASP A 35 -3.37 -4.30 -5.97
C ASP A 35 -2.82 -2.99 -5.41
N ASP A 36 -1.51 -2.84 -5.29
CA ASP A 36 -0.86 -1.65 -4.69
C ASP A 36 -1.18 -0.37 -5.45
N GLU A 37 -1.40 -0.46 -6.77
CA GLU A 37 -1.84 0.65 -7.62
C GLU A 37 -3.14 1.30 -7.12
N PHE A 38 -4.05 0.50 -6.56
CA PHE A 38 -5.39 0.96 -6.18
C PHE A 38 -5.46 1.56 -4.77
N TRP A 39 -4.59 1.14 -3.85
CA TRP A 39 -4.70 1.53 -2.45
C TRP A 39 -3.53 2.37 -1.95
N LEU A 40 -2.30 2.12 -2.40
CA LEU A 40 -1.10 2.68 -1.77
C LEU A 40 -1.05 4.21 -1.85
N HIS A 41 -1.39 4.78 -3.00
CA HIS A 41 -1.39 6.22 -3.22
C HIS A 41 -2.35 6.97 -2.27
N HIS A 42 -3.50 6.38 -1.92
CA HIS A 42 -4.43 6.98 -0.94
C HIS A 42 -3.79 7.08 0.44
N VAL A 43 -3.08 6.03 0.85
CA VAL A 43 -2.49 5.87 2.18
C VAL A 43 -1.28 6.77 2.36
N LEU A 44 -0.43 6.85 1.34
CA LEU A 44 0.70 7.79 1.30
C LEU A 44 0.24 9.26 1.34
N ASN A 45 -1.02 9.53 0.95
CA ASN A 45 -1.67 10.83 1.09
C ASN A 45 -2.52 10.97 2.37
N GLY A 46 -2.36 10.06 3.34
CA GLY A 46 -2.95 10.15 4.67
C GLY A 46 -4.40 9.67 4.77
N LYS A 47 -4.95 9.04 3.73
CA LYS A 47 -6.32 8.52 3.73
C LYS A 47 -6.40 7.14 4.37
N LYS A 48 -7.55 6.84 4.97
CA LYS A 48 -7.92 5.51 5.43
C LYS A 48 -8.79 4.82 4.39
N ILE A 49 -8.58 3.52 4.18
CA ILE A 49 -9.26 2.76 3.13
C ILE A 49 -9.79 1.41 3.63
N TYR A 50 -10.86 0.93 3.00
CA TYR A 50 -11.24 -0.48 2.96
C TYR A 50 -10.94 -1.02 1.56
N GLY A 51 -10.08 -2.04 1.48
CA GLY A 51 -9.70 -2.72 0.24
C GLY A 51 -10.14 -4.18 0.27
N ARG A 52 -10.66 -4.68 -0.86
CA ARG A 52 -10.85 -6.11 -1.13
C ARG A 52 -10.31 -6.42 -2.51
N PHE A 53 -9.46 -7.43 -2.60
CA PHE A 53 -8.81 -7.85 -3.83
C PHE A 53 -8.92 -9.36 -3.97
N ASP A 54 -9.43 -9.84 -5.10
CA ASP A 54 -9.54 -11.27 -5.40
C ASP A 54 -8.48 -11.60 -6.48
N PHE A 55 -7.60 -12.56 -6.19
CA PHE A 55 -6.54 -13.01 -7.09
C PHE A 55 -6.83 -14.42 -7.64
N ARG A 56 -6.38 -14.69 -8.86
CA ARG A 56 -6.28 -16.04 -9.45
C ARG A 56 -4.93 -16.19 -10.12
N GLU A 57 -4.14 -17.18 -9.68
CA GLU A 57 -2.81 -17.45 -10.27
C GLU A 57 -1.97 -16.18 -10.46
N TRP A 58 -1.85 -15.38 -9.40
CA TRP A 58 -1.09 -14.10 -9.38
C TRP A 58 -1.69 -12.96 -10.20
N LYS A 59 -2.83 -13.16 -10.85
CA LYS A 59 -3.57 -12.09 -11.55
C LYS A 59 -4.67 -11.54 -10.66
N LEU A 60 -4.69 -10.23 -10.50
CA LEU A 60 -5.82 -9.53 -9.88
C LEU A 60 -7.02 -9.64 -10.81
N VAL A 61 -8.11 -10.27 -10.35
CA VAL A 61 -9.32 -10.47 -11.17
C VAL A 61 -10.49 -9.59 -10.74
N LYS A 62 -10.47 -9.10 -9.50
CA LYS A 62 -11.49 -8.20 -8.97
C LYS A 62 -10.92 -7.36 -7.84
N HIS A 63 -11.30 -6.09 -7.78
CA HIS A 63 -10.93 -5.22 -6.68
C HIS A 63 -12.11 -4.33 -6.26
N LYS A 64 -12.08 -3.88 -5.01
CA LYS A 64 -12.95 -2.83 -4.47
C LYS A 64 -12.17 -2.04 -3.44
N VAL A 65 -12.01 -0.74 -3.67
CA VAL A 65 -11.42 0.20 -2.71
C VAL A 65 -12.47 1.24 -2.34
N ARG A 66 -12.56 1.58 -1.04
CA ARG A 66 -13.40 2.68 -0.52
C ARG A 66 -12.58 3.51 0.44
N LEU A 67 -12.69 4.83 0.36
CA LEU A 67 -12.17 5.72 1.40
C LEU A 67 -13.09 5.61 2.63
N LEU A 68 -12.51 5.59 3.83
CA LEU A 68 -13.28 5.46 5.08
C LEU A 68 -13.82 6.80 5.60
N GLU A 69 -13.39 7.93 5.03
CA GLU A 69 -13.97 9.25 5.31
C GLU A 69 -15.46 9.32 4.91
N ASP A 70 -15.91 8.43 4.00
CA ASP A 70 -17.32 8.31 3.56
C ASP A 70 -18.20 7.44 4.48
N LEU A 71 -17.66 6.90 5.58
CA LEU A 71 -18.36 5.98 6.49
C LEU A 71 -18.60 6.54 7.90
N ASP A 72 -18.13 7.75 8.19
CA ASP A 72 -18.37 8.44 9.48
C ASP A 72 -19.78 9.10 9.53
N GLY A 73 -20.67 8.76 8.59
CA GLY A 73 -22.03 9.29 8.45
C GLY A 73 -23.17 8.29 8.71
N VAL A 74 -22.91 7.22 9.47
CA VAL A 74 -23.96 6.31 9.99
C VAL A 74 -23.99 6.39 11.51
#